data_AF-A0A399PDB9-F1
#
_entry.id   AF-A0A399PDB9-F1
#
_cell.length_a   1.000
_cell.length_b   1.000
_cell.length_c   1.000
_cell.angle_alpha   90.00
_cell.angle_beta   90.00
_cell.angle_gamma   90.00
#
_symmetry.space_group_name_H-M   'P 1'
#
loop_
_entity.id
_entity.type
_entity.pdbx_description
1 polymer ?
#
loop_
_entity_poly.entity_id
_entity_poly.type
_entity_poly.pdbx_seq_one_letter_code
_entity_poly.pdbx_strand_id
1 'polypeptide(L)'
;MRVDGGRAERGAGRPQPSRGASGAGPLSDDIAAFATAMERERGSAAHTVRAYSADLRDLAAHAARQGVRTSAGLDLEVLRDWLWRGSQARLAPATLARRSAAVRGFGAWLLR
;
A
#
# COMPACT_ATOMS: atom_id res chain seq x y z
N MET A 1 -8.70 25.85 50.92
CA MET A 1 -7.58 24.90 50.71
C MET A 1 -7.53 24.55 49.23
N ARG A 2 -6.43 24.93 48.55
CA ARG A 2 -5.84 24.38 47.30
C ARG A 2 -6.74 24.33 46.05
N VAL A 3 -6.57 25.28 45.13
CA VAL A 3 -5.68 25.32 43.94
C VAL A 3 -6.01 24.31 42.84
N ASP A 4 -6.07 24.86 41.63
CA ASP A 4 -5.74 24.28 40.32
C ASP A 4 -6.51 23.03 39.87
N GLY A 5 -7.01 22.96 38.64
CA GLY A 5 -6.54 23.60 37.43
C GLY A 5 -6.83 22.63 36.29
N GLY A 6 -6.49 23.01 35.06
CA GLY A 6 -6.40 22.03 33.97
C GLY A 6 -7.57 22.03 33.01
N ARG A 7 -7.69 23.14 32.28
CA ARG A 7 -7.85 23.12 30.82
C ARG A 7 -7.15 21.88 30.21
N ALA A 8 -7.91 21.03 29.54
CA ALA A 8 -7.40 20.19 28.44
C ALA A 8 -8.24 20.58 27.22
N GLU A 9 -7.90 21.69 26.58
CA GLU A 9 -7.02 21.72 25.41
C GLU A 9 -7.50 20.78 24.31
N ARG A 10 -8.09 21.44 23.31
CA ARG A 10 -8.19 20.99 21.93
C ARG A 10 -6.90 20.29 21.51
N GLY A 11 -7.03 19.02 21.16
CA GLY A 11 -6.07 18.29 20.36
C GLY A 11 -6.83 17.52 19.30
N ALA A 12 -7.41 18.23 18.32
CA ALA A 12 -7.68 17.61 17.03
C ALA A 12 -6.35 16.98 16.59
N GLY A 13 -6.28 15.64 16.63
CA GLY A 13 -5.08 14.90 16.31
C GLY A 13 -4.56 15.40 14.99
N ARG A 14 -3.44 16.13 15.06
CA ARG A 14 -2.76 16.72 13.91
C ARG A 14 -2.63 15.61 12.87
N PRO A 15 -3.10 15.76 11.61
CA PRO A 15 -2.75 14.81 10.57
C PRO A 15 -1.23 14.84 10.47
N GLN A 16 -0.58 13.79 10.97
CA GLN A 16 0.87 13.70 10.96
C GLN A 16 1.31 13.67 9.50
N PRO A 17 2.35 14.45 9.14
CA PRO A 17 2.84 14.49 7.78
C PRO A 17 3.32 13.09 7.36
N SER A 18 2.93 12.72 6.15
CA SER A 18 3.47 11.64 5.33
C SER A 18 5.00 11.71 5.29
N ARG A 19 5.65 11.03 6.23
CA ARG A 19 7.04 10.59 6.09
C ARG A 19 6.99 9.23 5.44
N GLY A 20 7.74 9.05 4.36
CA GLY A 20 7.84 7.81 3.61
C GLY A 20 7.70 6.59 4.47
N ALA A 21 6.72 5.76 4.13
CA ALA A 21 6.56 4.47 4.77
C ALA A 21 7.87 3.72 4.56
N SER A 22 8.67 3.68 5.63
CA SER A 22 9.88 2.87 5.67
C SER A 22 9.41 1.46 5.35
N GLY A 23 9.79 0.92 4.19
CA GLY A 23 9.40 -0.42 3.72
C GLY A 23 9.86 -1.58 4.62
N ALA A 24 10.30 -1.28 5.84
CA ALA A 24 10.59 -2.23 6.90
C ALA A 24 9.32 -2.84 7.55
N GLY A 25 8.13 -2.30 7.28
CA GLY A 25 6.87 -2.82 7.77
C GLY A 25 6.39 -4.10 7.08
N PRO A 26 5.42 -4.83 7.67
CA PRO A 26 4.72 -5.90 6.97
C PRO A 26 4.09 -5.36 5.67
N LEU A 27 4.24 -6.12 4.59
CA LEU A 27 3.75 -5.70 3.26
C LEU A 27 2.24 -5.39 3.27
N SER A 28 1.45 -6.12 4.07
CA SER A 28 0.02 -5.85 4.23
C SER A 28 -0.29 -4.47 4.79
N ASP A 29 0.53 -3.99 5.72
CA ASP A 29 0.32 -2.76 6.44
C ASP A 29 0.67 -1.57 5.54
N ASP A 30 1.76 -1.69 4.79
CA ASP A 30 2.15 -0.72 3.78
C ASP A 30 1.11 -0.62 2.65
N ILE A 31 0.51 -1.73 2.22
CA ILE A 31 -0.59 -1.73 1.24
C ILE A 31 -1.81 -0.96 1.78
N ALA A 32 -2.16 -1.16 3.06
CA ALA A 32 -3.28 -0.45 3.68
C ALA A 32 -2.99 1.06 3.82
N ALA A 33 -1.77 1.42 4.18
CA ALA A 33 -1.31 2.80 4.26
C ALA A 33 -1.30 3.48 2.88
N PHE A 34 -0.86 2.78 1.83
CA PHE A 34 -0.92 3.26 0.45
C PHE A 34 -2.37 3.49 -0.01
N ALA A 35 -3.29 2.57 0.29
CA ALA A 35 -4.71 2.74 -0.03
C ALA A 35 -5.28 4.00 0.64
N THR A 36 -4.98 4.20 1.93
CA THR A 36 -5.37 5.40 2.68
C THR A 36 -4.78 6.68 2.08
N ALA A 37 -3.53 6.62 1.59
CA ALA A 37 -2.90 7.75 0.93
C ALA A 37 -3.59 8.09 -0.41
N MET A 38 -3.94 7.09 -1.21
CA MET A 38 -4.66 7.30 -2.47
C MET A 38 -6.06 7.89 -2.26
N GLU A 39 -6.77 7.48 -1.20
CA GLU A 39 -8.10 8.06 -0.86
C GLU A 39 -8.02 9.55 -0.52
N ARG A 40 -6.86 10.03 -0.06
CA ARG A 40 -6.61 11.45 0.26
C ARG A 40 -6.16 12.25 -0.96
N GLU A 41 -5.61 11.59 -1.99
CA GLU A 41 -5.19 12.24 -3.23
C GLU A 41 -6.42 12.63 -4.07
N ARG A 42 -6.62 13.95 -4.28
CA ARG A 42 -7.71 14.46 -5.12
C ARG A 42 -7.53 13.94 -6.55
N GLY A 43 -8.41 13.04 -6.97
CA GLY A 43 -8.42 12.47 -8.32
C GLY A 43 -8.41 10.94 -8.38
N SER A 44 -8.08 10.25 -7.29
CA SER A 44 -8.18 8.80 -7.22
C SER A 44 -9.64 8.37 -7.10
N ALA A 45 -10.18 7.70 -8.12
CA ALA A 45 -11.52 7.14 -8.07
C ALA A 45 -11.57 5.99 -7.05
N ALA A 46 -12.65 5.91 -6.25
CA ALA A 46 -12.84 4.86 -5.26
C ALA A 46 -12.73 3.44 -5.86
N HIS A 47 -13.16 3.27 -7.11
CA HIS A 47 -13.00 2.01 -7.84
C HIS A 47 -11.52 1.66 -8.10
N THR A 48 -10.69 2.65 -8.46
CA THR A 48 -9.25 2.46 -8.69
C THR A 48 -8.55 2.08 -7.39
N VAL A 49 -8.87 2.74 -6.27
CA VAL A 49 -8.32 2.39 -4.95
C VAL A 49 -8.62 0.92 -4.63
N ARG A 50 -9.89 0.51 -4.73
CA ARG A 50 -10.30 -0.87 -4.48
C ARG A 50 -9.58 -1.87 -5.38
N ALA A 51 -9.49 -1.56 -6.68
CA ALA A 51 -8.83 -2.44 -7.64
C ALA A 51 -7.33 -2.60 -7.34
N TYR A 52 -6.63 -1.50 -7.07
CA TYR A 52 -5.21 -1.54 -6.71
C TYR A 52 -4.97 -2.27 -5.40
N SER A 53 -5.79 -2.02 -4.37
CA SER A 53 -5.67 -2.74 -3.10
C SER A 53 -5.91 -4.25 -3.26
N ALA A 54 -6.84 -4.66 -4.12
CA ALA A 54 -7.07 -6.08 -4.40
C ALA A 54 -5.87 -6.70 -5.12
N ASP A 55 -5.35 -6.04 -6.15
CA ASP A 55 -4.18 -6.48 -6.91
C ASP A 55 -2.94 -6.60 -6.00
N LEU A 56 -2.70 -5.63 -5.11
CA LEU A 56 -1.56 -5.65 -4.19
C LEU A 56 -1.71 -6.71 -3.07
N ARG A 57 -2.93 -7.01 -2.61
CA ARG A 57 -3.16 -8.13 -1.68
C ARG A 57 -2.87 -9.48 -2.33
N ASP A 58 -3.20 -9.65 -3.61
CA ASP A 58 -2.83 -10.85 -4.36
C ASP A 58 -1.30 -10.97 -4.51
N LEU A 59 -0.61 -9.85 -4.76
CA LEU A 59 0.86 -9.80 -4.73
C LEU A 59 1.40 -10.20 -3.35
N ALA A 60 0.85 -9.68 -2.26
CA ALA A 60 1.31 -10.02 -0.91
C ALA A 60 1.13 -11.51 -0.60
N ALA A 61 0.00 -12.09 -1.00
CA ALA A 61 -0.24 -13.53 -0.89
C ALA A 61 0.75 -14.34 -1.75
N HIS A 62 1.14 -13.83 -2.91
CA HIS A 62 2.15 -14.43 -3.76
C HIS A 62 3.56 -14.38 -3.14
N ALA A 63 3.98 -13.20 -2.69
CA ALA A 63 5.27 -12.96 -2.06
C ALA A 63 5.45 -13.82 -0.79
N ALA A 64 4.38 -13.95 0.02
CA ALA A 64 4.40 -14.75 1.23
C ALA A 64 4.72 -16.23 0.99
N ARG A 65 4.32 -16.80 -0.17
CA ARG A 65 4.68 -18.19 -0.55
C ARG A 65 6.16 -18.38 -0.83
N GLN A 66 6.88 -17.28 -1.11
CA GLN A 66 8.32 -17.25 -1.35
C GLN A 66 9.09 -16.77 -0.11
N GLY A 67 8.42 -16.60 1.04
CA GLY A 67 9.03 -16.13 2.27
C GLY A 67 9.16 -14.61 2.40
N VAL A 68 8.75 -13.84 1.39
CA VAL A 68 8.79 -12.38 1.39
C VAL A 68 7.56 -11.82 2.12
N ARG A 69 7.78 -11.13 3.24
CA ARG A 69 6.71 -10.61 4.11
C ARG A 69 6.74 -9.10 4.35
N THR A 70 7.82 -8.44 3.97
CA THR A 70 8.02 -7.00 4.13
C THR A 70 8.18 -6.33 2.78
N SER A 71 7.87 -5.04 2.69
CA SER A 71 8.03 -4.29 1.43
C SER A 71 9.49 -4.20 0.99
N ALA A 72 10.44 -4.19 1.92
CA ALA A 72 11.88 -4.22 1.65
C ALA A 72 12.35 -5.54 1.02
N GLY A 73 11.59 -6.62 1.18
CA GLY A 73 11.88 -7.90 0.54
C GLY A 73 11.27 -8.05 -0.85
N LEU A 74 10.48 -7.08 -1.34
CA LEU A 74 9.97 -7.11 -2.70
C LEU A 74 11.08 -6.71 -3.69
N ASP A 75 11.28 -7.54 -4.69
CA ASP A 75 12.21 -7.28 -5.80
C ASP A 75 11.54 -7.52 -7.16
N LEU A 76 12.31 -7.29 -8.23
CA LEU A 76 11.82 -7.50 -9.60
C LEU A 76 11.52 -8.97 -9.93
N GLU A 77 12.16 -9.92 -9.25
CA GLU A 77 11.94 -11.35 -9.50
C GLU A 77 10.56 -11.78 -9.01
N VAL A 78 10.21 -11.42 -7.77
CA VAL A 78 8.88 -11.65 -7.19
C VAL A 78 7.79 -11.02 -8.06
N LEU A 79 8.00 -9.78 -8.50
CA LEU A 79 7.03 -9.05 -9.33
C LEU A 79 6.85 -9.70 -10.71
N ARG A 80 7.94 -10.16 -11.33
CA ARG A 80 7.90 -10.84 -12.63
C ARG A 80 7.24 -12.21 -12.52
N ASP A 81 7.57 -13.02 -11.52
CA ASP A 81 6.91 -14.31 -11.31
C ASP A 81 5.41 -14.13 -11.09
N TRP A 82 5.01 -13.14 -10.29
CA TRP A 82 3.59 -12.86 -10.05
C TRP A 82 2.82 -12.48 -11.31
N LEU A 83 3.37 -11.57 -12.14
CA LEU A 83 2.76 -11.18 -13.41
C LEU A 83 2.77 -12.32 -14.42
N TRP A 84 3.85 -13.11 -14.46
CA TRP A 84 3.96 -14.29 -15.31
C TRP A 84 2.91 -15.35 -14.94
N ARG A 85 2.72 -15.65 -13.66
CA ARG A 85 1.63 -16.56 -13.23
C ARG A 85 0.25 -16.05 -13.63
N GLY A 86 0.03 -14.73 -13.54
CA GLY A 86 -1.20 -14.11 -14.03
C GLY A 86 -1.41 -14.33 -15.54
N SER A 87 -0.34 -14.25 -16.34
CA SER A 87 -0.43 -14.51 -17.77
C SER A 87 -0.66 -15.99 -18.08
N GLN A 88 -0.01 -16.91 -17.36
CA GLN A 88 -0.25 -18.36 -17.48
C GLN A 88 -1.68 -18.74 -17.10
N ALA A 89 -2.26 -18.05 -16.10
CA ALA A 89 -3.67 -18.19 -15.72
C ALA A 89 -4.65 -17.54 -16.72
N ARG A 90 -4.16 -16.98 -17.84
CA ARG A 90 -4.94 -16.28 -18.86
C ARG A 90 -5.80 -15.15 -18.30
N LEU A 91 -5.28 -14.42 -17.31
CA LEU A 91 -5.93 -13.17 -16.88
C LEU A 91 -6.03 -12.21 -18.07
N ALA A 92 -7.12 -11.44 -18.11
CA ALA A 92 -7.33 -10.44 -19.15
C ALA A 92 -6.15 -9.45 -19.22
N PRO A 93 -5.73 -9.00 -20.42
CA PRO A 93 -4.62 -8.05 -20.58
C PRO A 93 -4.79 -6.78 -19.75
N ALA A 94 -6.02 -6.26 -19.65
CA ALA A 94 -6.34 -5.10 -18.82
C ALA A 94 -6.05 -5.33 -17.33
N THR A 95 -6.25 -6.55 -16.83
CA THR A 95 -5.93 -6.93 -15.45
C THR A 95 -4.41 -6.93 -15.21
N LEU A 96 -3.63 -7.51 -16.13
CA LEU A 96 -2.15 -7.50 -16.03
C LEU A 96 -1.56 -6.09 -16.10
N ALA A 97 -2.14 -5.24 -16.97
CA ALA A 97 -1.77 -3.84 -17.06
C ALA A 97 -2.09 -3.09 -15.75
N ARG A 98 -3.27 -3.32 -15.16
CA ARG A 98 -3.66 -2.71 -13.88
C ARG A 98 -2.78 -3.17 -12.72
N ARG A 99 -2.44 -4.46 -12.65
CA ARG A 99 -1.48 -5.00 -11.68
C ARG A 99 -0.13 -4.31 -11.77
N SER A 100 0.41 -4.16 -12.99
CA SER A 100 1.65 -3.44 -13.23
C SER A 100 1.57 -1.96 -12.82
N ALA A 101 0.42 -1.32 -13.05
CA ALA A 101 0.20 0.07 -12.63
C ALA A 101 0.11 0.21 -11.09
N ALA A 102 -0.55 -0.73 -10.42
CA ALA A 102 -0.67 -0.76 -8.96
C ALA A 102 0.71 -0.90 -8.28
N VAL A 103 1.56 -1.82 -8.76
CA VAL A 103 2.91 -2.02 -8.23
C VAL A 103 3.79 -0.79 -8.42
N ARG A 104 3.74 -0.14 -9.60
CA ARG A 104 4.50 1.10 -9.84
C ARG A 104 4.06 2.23 -8.91
N GLY A 105 2.76 2.42 -8.75
CA GLY A 105 2.22 3.45 -7.84
C GLY A 105 2.60 3.18 -6.39
N PHE A 106 2.49 1.93 -5.94
CA PHE A 106 2.87 1.50 -4.60
C PHE A 106 4.37 1.70 -4.34
N GLY A 107 5.24 1.23 -5.25
CA GLY A 107 6.70 1.41 -5.13
C GLY A 107 7.12 2.87 -5.13
N ALA A 108 6.51 3.70 -5.98
CA ALA A 108 6.76 5.14 -5.97
C ALA A 108 6.33 5.78 -4.64
N TRP A 109 5.22 5.34 -4.04
CA TRP A 109 4.78 5.83 -2.73
C TRP A 109 5.70 5.39 -1.58
N LEU A 110 6.24 4.17 -1.61
CA LEU A 110 7.21 3.67 -0.61
C LEU A 110 8.52 4.47 -0.60
N LEU A 111 8.92 5.02 -1.75
CA LEU A 111 10.17 5.75 -1.93
C LEU A 111 10.07 7.27 -1.69
N ARG A 112 8.86 7.80 -1.48
CA ARG A 112 8.63 9.22 -1.12
C ARG A 112 8.97 9.45 0.33
#